data_AF-A0A162QVK6-F1
#
_entry.id   AF-A0A162QVK6-F1
#
_cell.length_a   1.000
_cell.length_b   1.000
_cell.length_c   1.000
_cell.angle_alpha   90.00
_cell.angle_beta   90.00
_cell.angle_gamma   90.00
#
_symmetry.space_group_name_H-M   'P 1'
#
loop_
_entity.id
_entity.type
_entity.pdbx_description
1 polymer ?
#
loop_
_entity_poly.entity_id
_entity_poly.type
_entity_poly.pdbx_seq_one_letter_code
_entity_poly.pdbx_strand_id
1 'polypeptide(L)'
;MSCITSPPMLEILMDYLERNWIRGRFWNPVHWSCFNLLLRTNNDCEGLHNDWNKLAGGPNLPFYKMTMVLEQLCEDVKLSQKLLLHEKIKAHRKKETQLKNSILFTLWSRYHDNELSTVELLEEIVLELRTSFPTVVP
;
A
#
# COMPACT_ATOMS: atom_id res chain seq x y z
N MET A 1 29.26 0.86 -27.13
CA MET A 1 28.22 0.81 -26.08
C MET A 1 27.80 2.23 -25.81
N SER A 2 26.67 2.68 -26.37
CA SER A 2 26.12 4.00 -26.09
C SER A 2 25.46 3.95 -24.71
N CYS A 3 26.05 4.66 -23.74
CA CYS A 3 25.41 4.91 -22.45
C CYS A 3 24.10 5.67 -22.74
N ILE A 4 22.96 5.03 -22.49
CA ILE A 4 21.67 5.70 -22.51
C ILE A 4 21.68 6.66 -21.32
N THR A 5 22.03 7.92 -21.56
CA THR A 5 21.89 8.98 -20.57
C THR A 5 20.40 9.19 -20.32
N SER A 6 20.00 9.04 -19.06
CA SER A 6 18.65 9.34 -18.61
C SER A 6 18.29 10.79 -19.02
N PRO A 7 17.07 11.05 -19.52
CA PRO A 7 16.64 12.42 -19.80
C PRO A 7 16.81 13.29 -18.54
N PRO A 8 17.24 14.56 -18.66
CA PRO A 8 17.45 15.44 -17.50
C PRO A 8 16.22 15.57 -16.59
N MET A 9 15.02 15.51 -17.17
CA MET A 9 13.76 15.55 -16.43
C MET A 9 13.55 14.29 -15.56
N LEU A 10 14.03 13.13 -16.00
CA LEU A 10 13.95 11.89 -15.23
C LEU A 10 14.91 11.93 -14.04
N GLU A 11 16.09 12.53 -14.19
CA GLU A 11 17.02 12.73 -13.07
C GLU A 11 16.41 13.64 -12.00
N ILE A 12 15.79 14.76 -12.40
CA ILE A 12 15.08 15.68 -11.48
C ILE A 12 13.95 14.95 -10.75
N LEU A 13 13.18 14.12 -11.47
CA LEU A 13 12.10 13.34 -10.87
C LEU A 13 12.63 12.30 -9.87
N MET A 14 13.66 11.55 -10.23
CA MET A 14 14.25 10.53 -9.37
C MET A 14 14.84 11.13 -8.09
N ASP A 15 15.51 12.27 -8.23
CA ASP A 15 16.06 13.02 -7.10
C ASP A 15 14.94 13.59 -6.20
N TYR A 16 13.85 14.08 -6.78
CA TYR A 16 12.67 14.47 -6.00
C TYR A 16 12.07 13.28 -5.23
N LEU A 17 11.89 12.13 -5.88
CA LEU A 17 11.36 10.92 -5.25
C LEU A 17 12.27 10.43 -4.13
N GLU A 18 13.58 10.38 -4.36
CA GLU A 18 14.54 9.98 -3.34
C GLU A 18 14.47 10.88 -2.11
N ARG A 19 14.48 12.20 -2.30
CA ARG A 19 14.49 13.17 -1.20
C ARG A 19 13.19 13.23 -0.42
N ASN A 20 12.05 13.02 -1.08
CA ASN A 20 10.74 13.23 -0.45
C ASN A 20 10.02 11.93 -0.09
N TRP A 21 10.13 10.87 -0.90
CA TRP A 21 9.31 9.65 -0.78
C TRP A 21 10.10 8.46 -0.24
N ILE A 22 11.42 8.42 -0.47
CA ILE A 22 12.29 7.33 0.01
C ILE A 22 12.97 7.73 1.33
N ARG A 23 13.67 8.87 1.34
CA ARG A 23 14.45 9.37 2.48
C ARG A 23 13.80 10.54 3.21
N GLY A 24 12.58 10.91 2.82
CA GLY A 24 11.83 12.00 3.44
C GLY A 24 11.44 11.70 4.90
N ARG A 25 11.22 12.75 5.70
CA ARG A 25 10.87 12.61 7.12
C ARG A 25 9.42 12.23 7.38
N PHE A 26 8.51 12.67 6.51
CA PHE A 26 7.06 12.59 6.76
C PHE A 26 6.38 11.46 5.99
N TRP A 27 6.87 11.12 4.80
CA TRP A 27 6.25 10.13 3.92
C TRP A 27 7.32 9.17 3.39
N ASN A 28 7.63 8.13 4.17
CA ASN A 28 8.67 7.14 3.85
C ASN A 28 8.04 5.86 3.26
N PRO A 29 8.85 4.91 2.75
CA PRO A 29 8.34 3.70 2.11
C PRO A 29 7.38 2.87 2.97
N VAL A 30 7.46 2.90 4.30
CA VAL A 30 6.52 2.18 5.17
C VAL A 30 5.09 2.71 5.04
N HIS A 31 4.92 3.97 4.64
CA HIS A 31 3.60 4.61 4.52
C HIS A 31 2.90 4.36 3.19
N TRP A 32 3.64 4.03 2.12
CA TRP A 32 3.08 3.88 0.77
C TRP A 32 3.43 2.56 0.07
N SER A 33 4.42 1.81 0.57
CA SER A 33 4.75 0.48 0.05
C SER A 33 3.82 -0.58 0.63
N CYS A 34 3.53 -1.60 -0.17
CA CYS A 34 2.83 -2.80 0.27
C CYS A 34 3.78 -3.94 0.71
N PHE A 35 5.08 -3.66 0.82
CA PHE A 35 6.08 -4.65 1.23
C PHE A 35 5.81 -5.11 2.66
N ASN A 36 5.82 -6.43 2.87
CA ASN A 36 5.53 -7.09 4.13
C ASN A 36 4.15 -6.76 4.74
N LEU A 37 3.19 -6.31 3.91
CA LEU A 37 1.82 -6.06 4.33
C LEU A 37 0.87 -7.17 3.86
N LEU A 38 -0.02 -7.58 4.77
CA LEU A 38 -1.06 -8.58 4.49
C LEU A 38 -2.17 -8.03 3.59
N LEU A 39 -2.39 -6.71 3.64
CA LEU A 39 -3.32 -5.97 2.77
C LEU A 39 -2.50 -5.12 1.81
N ARG A 40 -2.82 -5.22 0.52
CA ARG A 40 -2.10 -4.52 -0.54
C ARG A 40 -3.09 -3.66 -1.30
N THR A 41 -3.50 -2.56 -0.67
CA THR A 41 -4.50 -1.69 -1.27
C THR A 41 -4.20 -0.23 -0.91
N ASN A 42 -4.29 0.62 -1.92
CA ASN A 42 -4.37 2.07 -1.78
C ASN A 42 -5.66 2.51 -1.08
N ASN A 43 -6.64 1.62 -0.91
CA ASN A 43 -7.96 1.90 -0.33
C ASN A 43 -7.88 2.45 1.09
N ASP A 44 -6.79 2.28 1.84
CA ASP A 44 -6.70 2.90 3.17
C ASP A 44 -6.55 4.43 3.04
N CYS A 45 -5.66 4.90 2.17
CA CYS A 45 -5.48 6.33 1.90
C CYS A 45 -6.62 6.89 1.05
N GLU A 46 -6.97 6.20 -0.03
CA GLU A 46 -8.06 6.63 -0.92
C GLU A 46 -9.43 6.50 -0.26
N GLY A 47 -9.64 5.49 0.58
CA GLY A 47 -10.86 5.29 1.34
C GLY A 47 -11.05 6.39 2.37
N LEU A 48 -10.00 6.73 3.14
CA LEU A 48 -10.06 7.88 4.05
C LEU A 48 -10.39 9.18 3.30
N HIS A 49 -9.73 9.43 2.17
CA HIS A 49 -10.01 10.61 1.36
C HIS A 49 -11.45 10.59 0.81
N ASN A 50 -11.95 9.43 0.39
CA ASN A 50 -13.32 9.27 -0.09
C ASN A 50 -14.34 9.49 1.03
N ASP A 51 -14.13 8.93 2.21
CA ASP A 51 -15.02 9.10 3.36
C ASP A 51 -15.01 10.54 3.86
N TRP A 52 -13.84 11.17 3.89
CA TRP A 52 -13.75 12.61 4.11
C TRP A 52 -14.55 13.38 3.06
N ASN A 53 -14.36 13.12 1.76
CA ASN A 53 -15.11 13.82 0.71
C ASN A 53 -16.63 13.63 0.83
N LYS A 54 -17.10 12.43 1.20
CA LYS A 54 -18.52 12.17 1.48
C LYS A 54 -19.03 12.99 2.66
N LEU A 55 -18.28 13.03 3.76
CA LEU A 55 -18.67 13.76 4.99
C LEU A 55 -18.56 15.27 4.82
N ALA A 56 -17.59 15.75 4.04
CA ALA A 56 -17.37 17.17 3.75
C ALA A 56 -18.47 17.77 2.85
N GLY A 57 -19.13 16.95 2.04
CA GLY A 57 -20.23 17.40 1.17
C GLY A 57 -19.80 18.27 -0.02
N GLY A 58 -18.51 18.30 -0.36
CA GLY A 58 -17.99 19.01 -1.54
C GLY A 58 -16.75 19.88 -1.27
N PRO A 59 -16.31 20.65 -2.28
CA PRO A 59 -15.16 21.54 -2.16
C PRO A 59 -15.45 22.74 -1.24
N ASN A 60 -14.39 23.37 -0.72
CA ASN A 60 -14.43 24.55 0.16
C ASN A 60 -15.05 24.32 1.54
N LEU A 61 -14.57 23.28 2.25
CA LEU A 61 -14.97 22.99 3.63
C LEU A 61 -14.40 24.04 4.61
N PRO A 62 -15.24 24.83 5.31
CA PRO A 62 -14.76 25.73 6.36
C PRO A 62 -14.12 24.94 7.51
N PHE A 63 -13.12 25.53 8.17
CA PHE A 63 -12.34 24.85 9.21
C PHE A 63 -13.21 24.26 10.34
N TYR A 64 -14.24 24.97 10.80
CA TYR A 64 -15.13 24.47 11.86
C TYR A 64 -15.95 23.24 11.42
N LYS A 65 -16.24 23.09 10.12
CA LYS A 65 -16.87 21.87 9.60
C LYS A 65 -15.85 20.75 9.46
N MET A 66 -14.61 21.09 9.08
CA MET A 66 -13.51 20.13 9.03
C MET A 66 -13.28 19.48 10.40
N THR A 67 -13.33 20.23 11.50
CA THR A 67 -13.19 19.65 12.85
C THR A 67 -14.30 18.66 13.17
N MET A 68 -15.54 18.92 12.73
CA MET A 68 -16.66 17.98 12.91
C MET A 68 -16.50 16.72 12.05
N VAL A 69 -16.02 16.85 10.80
CA VAL A 69 -15.74 15.70 9.92
C VAL A 69 -14.64 14.82 10.51
N LEU A 70 -13.57 15.43 11.02
CA LEU A 70 -12.47 14.71 11.66
C LEU A 70 -12.93 13.98 12.92
N GLU A 71 -13.80 14.60 13.72
CA GLU A 71 -14.40 13.95 14.91
C GLU A 71 -15.23 12.73 14.51
N GLN A 72 -16.10 12.85 13.49
CA GLN A 72 -16.90 11.73 13.01
C GLN A 72 -16.03 10.58 12.50
N LEU A 73 -14.98 10.87 11.71
CA LEU A 73 -14.03 9.85 11.24
C LEU A 73 -13.37 9.13 12.42
N CYS A 74 -13.04 9.83 13.50
CA CYS A 74 -12.47 9.21 14.71
C CYS A 74 -13.48 8.27 15.40
N GLU A 75 -14.74 8.67 15.48
CA GLU A 75 -15.79 7.83 16.08
C GLU A 75 -16.08 6.56 15.25
N ASP A 76 -16.06 6.68 13.92
CA ASP A 76 -16.27 5.55 13.01
C ASP A 76 -15.15 4.49 13.15
N VAL A 77 -13.90 4.93 13.37
CA VAL A 77 -12.77 4.04 13.67
C VAL A 77 -12.99 3.29 14.99
N LYS A 78 -13.42 3.99 16.05
CA LYS A 78 -13.71 3.36 17.35
C LYS A 78 -14.82 2.33 17.24
N LEU A 79 -15.88 2.61 16.47
CA LEU A 79 -16.97 1.67 16.23
C LEU A 79 -16.46 0.41 15.50
N SER A 80 -15.70 0.60 14.42
CA SER A 80 -15.12 -0.51 13.65
C SER A 80 -14.22 -1.39 14.52
N GLN A 81 -13.39 -0.78 15.36
CA GLN A 81 -12.55 -1.50 16.32
C GLN A 81 -13.38 -2.34 17.32
N LYS A 82 -14.44 -1.76 17.90
CA LYS A 82 -15.36 -2.50 18.78
C LYS A 82 -16.03 -3.66 18.06
N LEU A 83 -16.50 -3.45 16.83
CA LEU A 83 -17.13 -4.49 16.03
C LEU A 83 -16.17 -5.64 15.70
N LEU A 84 -14.90 -5.33 15.43
CA LEU A 84 -13.84 -6.33 15.24
C LEU A 84 -13.56 -7.11 16.54
N LEU A 85 -13.44 -6.42 17.67
CA LEU A 85 -13.23 -7.04 18.99
C LEU A 85 -14.37 -8.00 19.37
N HIS A 86 -15.61 -7.64 19.05
CA HIS A 86 -16.78 -8.49 19.29
C HIS A 86 -17.05 -9.51 18.18
N GLU A 87 -16.11 -9.67 17.23
CA GLU A 87 -16.21 -10.56 16.07
C GLU A 87 -17.48 -10.36 15.22
N LYS A 88 -18.11 -9.18 15.32
CA LYS A 88 -19.33 -8.82 14.57
C LYS A 88 -19.05 -8.50 13.12
N ILE A 89 -17.82 -8.07 12.82
CA ILE A 89 -17.31 -7.91 11.47
C ILE A 89 -16.01 -8.69 11.35
N LYS A 90 -15.79 -9.31 10.18
CA LYS A 90 -14.54 -10.00 9.84
C LYS A 90 -14.19 -9.65 8.40
N ALA A 91 -12.91 -9.39 8.15
CA ALA A 91 -12.44 -9.22 6.78
C ALA A 91 -12.49 -10.57 6.06
N HIS A 92 -13.46 -10.73 5.15
CA HIS A 92 -13.49 -11.89 4.27
C HIS A 92 -12.39 -11.78 3.23
N ARG A 93 -11.61 -12.85 3.05
CA ARG A 93 -10.56 -12.92 2.02
C ARG A 93 -10.78 -14.15 1.17
N LYS A 94 -10.64 -13.97 -0.14
CA LYS A 94 -10.66 -15.08 -1.09
C LYS A 94 -9.47 -15.99 -0.83
N LYS A 95 -9.66 -17.31 -0.97
CA LYS A 95 -8.58 -18.32 -0.84
C LYS A 95 -7.38 -18.01 -1.74
N GLU A 96 -7.65 -17.54 -2.95
CA GLU A 96 -6.63 -17.11 -3.91
C GLU A 96 -5.74 -15.99 -3.35
N THR A 97 -6.34 -14.97 -2.72
CA THR A 97 -5.60 -13.87 -2.07
C THR A 97 -4.75 -14.36 -0.92
N GLN A 98 -5.24 -15.33 -0.14
CA GLN A 98 -4.47 -15.94 0.94
C GLN A 98 -3.24 -16.67 0.39
N LEU A 99 -3.40 -17.43 -0.70
CA LEU A 99 -2.31 -18.14 -1.35
C LEU A 99 -1.25 -17.18 -1.95
N LYS A 100 -1.68 -16.11 -2.62
CA LYS A 100 -0.75 -15.06 -3.11
C LYS A 100 0.07 -14.48 -1.95
N ASN A 101 -0.61 -14.14 -0.86
CA ASN A 101 0.07 -13.60 0.31
C ASN A 101 1.03 -14.60 0.95
N SER A 102 0.69 -15.89 1.05
CA SER A 102 1.62 -16.88 1.61
C SER A 102 2.89 -17.03 0.78
N ILE A 103 2.77 -17.10 -0.56
CA ILE A 103 3.92 -17.14 -1.47
C ILE A 103 4.82 -15.91 -1.22
N LEU A 104 4.22 -14.73 -1.22
CA LEU A 104 4.95 -13.47 -1.09
C LEU A 104 5.62 -13.33 0.27
N PHE A 105 4.97 -13.74 1.36
CA PHE A 105 5.59 -13.71 2.69
C PHE A 105 6.77 -14.67 2.81
N THR A 106 6.69 -15.86 2.21
CA THR A 106 7.82 -16.79 2.16
C THR A 106 9.02 -16.17 1.45
N LEU A 107 8.80 -15.58 0.27
CA LEU A 107 9.86 -14.93 -0.50
C LEU A 107 10.44 -13.70 0.20
N TRP A 108 9.59 -12.89 0.83
CA TRP A 108 10.03 -11.74 1.60
C TRP A 108 10.81 -12.11 2.85
N SER A 109 10.48 -13.23 3.52
CA SER A 109 11.26 -13.75 4.64
C SER A 109 12.67 -14.12 4.17
N ARG A 110 12.79 -14.92 3.10
CA ARG A 110 14.08 -15.31 2.53
C ARG A 110 14.92 -14.10 2.12
N TYR A 111 14.30 -13.09 1.52
CA TYR A 111 14.97 -11.82 1.23
C TYR A 111 15.44 -11.09 2.50
N HIS A 112 14.61 -11.04 3.54
CA HIS A 112 14.97 -10.42 4.81
C HIS A 112 16.14 -11.16 5.50
N ASP A 113 16.19 -12.48 5.35
CA ASP A 113 17.24 -13.36 5.86
C ASP A 113 18.53 -13.30 4.99
N ASN A 114 18.57 -12.42 3.97
CA ASN A 114 19.66 -12.23 3.00
C ASN A 114 19.96 -13.48 2.16
N GLU A 115 19.00 -14.40 2.02
CA GLU A 115 19.12 -15.57 1.14
C GLU A 115 18.90 -15.21 -0.34
N LEU A 116 18.27 -14.06 -0.59
CA LEU A 116 17.95 -13.56 -1.93
C LEU A 116 18.47 -12.14 -2.10
N SER A 117 19.09 -11.87 -3.24
CA SER A 117 19.27 -10.49 -3.72
C SER A 117 17.93 -9.89 -4.18
N THR A 118 17.90 -8.57 -4.36
CA THR A 118 16.70 -7.87 -4.85
C THR A 118 16.27 -8.36 -6.23
N VAL A 119 17.23 -8.69 -7.11
CA VAL A 119 16.93 -9.19 -8.46
C VAL A 119 16.32 -10.59 -8.39
N GLU A 120 16.93 -11.50 -7.62
CA GLU A 120 16.43 -12.86 -7.44
C GLU A 120 15.04 -12.86 -6.80
N LEU A 121 14.79 -11.99 -5.81
CA LEU A 121 13.46 -11.82 -5.22
C LEU A 121 12.40 -11.48 -6.30
N LEU A 122 12.68 -10.51 -7.18
CA LEU A 122 11.73 -10.09 -8.20
C LEU A 122 11.47 -11.19 -9.23
N GLU A 123 12.52 -11.91 -9.64
CA GLU A 123 12.41 -13.04 -10.56
C GLU A 123 11.61 -14.19 -9.97
N GLU A 124 11.88 -14.58 -8.72
CA GLU A 124 11.15 -15.63 -8.01
C GLU A 124 9.68 -15.26 -7.80
N ILE A 125 9.38 -14.00 -7.44
CA ILE A 125 7.99 -13.53 -7.31
C ILE A 125 7.23 -13.73 -8.63
N VAL A 126 7.82 -13.33 -9.75
CA VAL A 126 7.18 -13.46 -11.07
C VAL A 126 6.98 -14.93 -11.42
N LEU A 127 7.99 -15.78 -11.17
CA LEU A 127 7.94 -17.21 -11.46
C LEU A 127 6.83 -17.91 -10.65
N GLU A 128 6.81 -17.72 -9.34
CA GLU A 128 5.86 -18.38 -8.43
C GLU A 128 4.41 -17.95 -8.69
N LEU A 129 4.20 -16.65 -8.95
CA LEU A 129 2.87 -16.13 -9.27
C LEU A 129 2.36 -16.61 -10.63
N ARG A 130 3.22 -16.70 -11.66
CA ARG A 130 2.83 -17.26 -12.97
C ARG A 130 2.48 -18.74 -12.88
N THR A 131 3.26 -19.49 -12.12
CA THR A 131 3.06 -20.94 -11.93
C THR A 131 1.77 -21.22 -11.17
N SER A 132 1.50 -20.47 -10.11
CA SER A 132 0.33 -20.66 -9.26
C SER A 132 -0.95 -20.03 -9.82
N PHE A 133 -0.83 -19.00 -10.68
CA PHE A 133 -1.97 -18.25 -11.22
C PHE A 133 -1.78 -17.93 -12.72
N PRO A 134 -1.93 -18.94 -13.61
CA PRO A 134 -1.68 -18.79 -15.05
C PRO A 134 -2.65 -17.82 -15.76
N THR A 135 -3.76 -17.45 -15.12
CA THR A 135 -4.73 -16.47 -15.62
C THR A 135 -4.37 -15.00 -15.30
N VAL A 136 -3.33 -14.74 -14.51
CA VAL A 136 -3.00 -13.38 -14.01
C VAL A 136 -2.13 -12.58 -14.99
N VAL A 137 -1.72 -13.16 -16.12
CA VAL A 137 -0.96 -12.44 -17.15
C VAL A 137 -1.58 -12.70 -18.53
N PRO A 138 -2.00 -11.66 -19.28
CA PRO A 138 -2.33 -11.80 -20.70
C PRO A 138 -1.08 -12.13 -21.54
#